data_AF-A0AAD5QGQ1-F1
#
_entry.id   AF-A0AAD5QGQ1-F1
#
_cell.length_a   1.000
_cell.length_b   1.000
_cell.length_c   1.000
_cell.angle_alpha   90.00
_cell.angle_beta   90.00
_cell.angle_gamma   90.00
#
_symmetry.space_group_name_H-M   'P 1'
#
loop_
_entity.id
_entity.type
_entity.pdbx_description
1 polymer ?
#
loop_
_entity_poly.entity_id
_entity_poly.type
_entity_poly.pdbx_seq_one_letter_code
_entity_poly.pdbx_strand_id
1 'polypeptide(L)' 'MEFVTALTNIISGNGYINVSDLRDILRALDENVSEEELDEMISEIDADGSGTVDFDEFMEMMSGE' A
#
# COMPACT_ATOMS: atom_id res chain seq x y z
N MET A 1 -2.50 6.69 -13.63
CA MET A 1 -3.84 6.03 -13.65
C MET A 1 -3.74 4.52 -13.53
N GLU A 2 -2.71 3.86 -14.08
CA GLU A 2 -2.52 2.39 -13.96
C GLU A 2 -2.21 1.89 -12.53
N PHE A 3 -1.55 2.69 -11.69
CA PHE A 3 -1.20 2.29 -10.32
C PHE A 3 -2.42 2.07 -9.42
N VAL A 4 -3.32 3.05 -9.38
CA VAL A 4 -4.57 2.93 -8.62
C VAL A 4 -5.38 1.74 -9.12
N THR A 5 -5.44 1.53 -10.44
CA THR A 5 -6.12 0.37 -11.04
C THR A 5 -5.50 -0.97 -10.62
N ALA A 6 -4.17 -1.06 -10.51
CA ALA A 6 -3.50 -2.26 -10.04
C ALA A 6 -3.87 -2.57 -8.58
N LEU A 7 -3.82 -1.56 -7.70
CA LEU A 7 -4.19 -1.71 -6.30
C LEU A 7 -5.68 -2.04 -6.13
N THR A 8 -6.57 -1.34 -6.85
CA THR A 8 -8.01 -1.62 -6.79
C THR A 8 -8.35 -3.02 -7.31
N ASN A 9 -7.63 -3.55 -8.30
CA ASN A 9 -7.81 -4.92 -8.78
C ASN A 9 -7.37 -5.97 -7.75
N ILE A 10 -6.28 -5.71 -7.01
CA ILE A 10 -5.81 -6.60 -5.95
C ILE A 10 -6.80 -6.58 -4.77
N ILE A 11 -7.22 -5.39 -4.35
CA ILE A 11 -8.20 -5.22 -3.25
C ILE A 11 -9.55 -5.83 -3.61
N SER A 12 -10.03 -5.65 -4.85
CA SER A 12 -11.31 -6.26 -5.28
C SER A 12 -11.27 -7.78 -5.32
N GLY A 13 -10.08 -8.38 -5.47
CA GLY A 13 -9.90 -9.84 -5.51
C GLY A 13 -9.76 -10.45 -4.12
N ASN A 14 -8.90 -9.88 -3.27
CA ASN A 14 -8.51 -10.45 -1.98
C ASN A 14 -9.21 -9.79 -0.79
N GLY A 15 -9.75 -8.57 -0.97
CA GLY A 15 -10.30 -7.71 0.08
C GLY A 15 -9.25 -6.86 0.80
N TYR A 16 -7.97 -7.17 0.63
CA TYR A 16 -6.83 -6.51 1.28
C TYR A 16 -5.54 -6.77 0.48
N ILE A 17 -4.50 -5.99 0.78
CA ILE A 17 -3.15 -6.13 0.23
C ILE A 17 -2.21 -6.46 1.39
N ASN A 18 -1.34 -7.48 1.28
CA ASN A 18 -0.33 -7.69 2.32
C ASN A 18 0.72 -6.57 2.25
N VAL A 19 1.26 -6.14 3.39
CA VAL A 19 2.35 -5.14 3.39
C VAL A 19 3.56 -5.57 2.55
N SER A 20 3.83 -6.87 2.46
CA SER A 20 4.87 -7.40 1.56
C SER A 20 4.58 -7.12 0.08
N ASP A 21 3.32 -7.30 -0.34
CA ASP A 21 2.90 -7.02 -1.72
C ASP A 21 2.91 -5.51 -2.00
N LEU A 22 2.45 -4.70 -1.03
CA LEU A 22 2.49 -3.24 -1.11
C LEU A 22 3.94 -2.74 -1.26
N ARG A 23 4.88 -3.34 -0.51
CA ARG A 23 6.31 -3.02 -0.60
C ARG A 23 6.89 -3.26 -1.99
N ASP A 24 6.58 -4.41 -2.59
CA ASP A 24 7.02 -4.75 -3.93
C ASP A 24 6.44 -3.79 -4.98
N ILE A 25 5.19 -3.38 -4.78
CA ILE A 25 4.50 -2.41 -5.63
C ILE A 25 5.11 -1.00 -5.50
N LEU A 26 5.43 -0.55 -4.28
CA LEU A 26 6.09 0.74 -4.04
C LEU A 26 7.51 0.78 -4.63
N ARG A 27 8.27 -0.32 -4.51
CA ARG A 27 9.58 -0.46 -5.18
C ARG A 27 9.47 -0.48 -6.71
N ALA A 28 8.39 -1.06 -7.25
CA ALA A 28 8.15 -1.06 -8.68
C ALA A 28 7.75 0.33 -9.20
N LEU A 29 7.21 1.19 -8.35
CA LEU A 29 6.95 2.59 -8.67
C LEU A 29 8.21 3.46 -8.61
N ASP A 30 9.00 3.31 -7.55
CA ASP A 30 10.26 4.04 -7.37
C ASP A 30 11.34 3.10 -6.85
N GLU A 31 12.30 2.78 -7.73
CA GLU A 31 13.43 1.93 -7.40
C GLU A 31 14.44 2.59 -6.45
N ASN A 32 14.37 3.92 -6.26
CA ASN A 32 15.29 4.68 -5.41
C ASN A 32 14.79 4.81 -3.97
N VAL A 33 13.54 4.46 -3.70
CA VAL A 33 12.98 4.47 -2.36
C VAL A 33 13.73 3.43 -1.49
N SER A 34 14.22 3.89 -0.35
CA SER A 34 15.00 3.07 0.56
C SER A 34 14.13 2.11 1.37
N GLU A 35 14.73 1.07 1.96
CA GLU A 35 13.96 0.17 2.83
C GLU A 35 13.39 0.88 4.05
N GLU A 36 14.11 1.84 4.63
CA GLU A 36 13.61 2.66 5.75
C GLU A 36 12.40 3.52 5.32
N GLU A 37 12.45 4.15 4.14
CA GLU A 37 11.30 4.93 3.65
C GLU A 37 10.09 4.04 3.31
N LEU A 38 10.32 2.83 2.79
CA LEU A 38 9.23 1.86 2.61
C LEU A 38 8.59 1.47 3.93
N ASP A 39 9.41 1.20 4.95
CA ASP A 39 8.92 0.83 6.28
C ASP A 39 8.18 2.00 6.94
N GLU A 40 8.63 3.25 6.77
CA GLU A 40 7.88 4.43 7.23
C GLU A 40 6.55 4.59 6.49
N MET A 41 6.55 4.52 5.15
CA MET A 41 5.33 4.59 4.35
C MET A 41 4.34 3.47 4.71
N ILE A 42 4.85 2.25 4.90
CA ILE A 42 4.05 1.11 5.31
C ILE A 42 3.47 1.33 6.71
N SER A 43 4.27 1.80 7.66
CA SER A 43 3.81 2.05 9.04
C SER A 43 2.79 3.18 9.13
N GLU A 44 2.79 4.13 8.18
CA GLU A 44 1.74 5.15 8.10
C GLU A 44 0.44 4.62 7.47
N ILE A 45 0.52 3.60 6.60
CA ILE A 45 -0.64 3.03 5.92
C ILE A 45 -1.31 1.93 6.76
N ASP A 46 -0.52 1.02 7.34
CA ASP A 46 -0.94 -0.05 8.25
C ASP A 46 -1.06 0.49 9.68
N ALA A 47 -1.99 1.43 9.87
CA ALA A 47 -2.16 2.15 11.14
C ALA A 47 -2.66 1.24 12.27
N ASP A 48 -3.37 0.15 11.91
CA ASP A 48 -3.88 -0.83 12.87
C ASP A 48 -2.87 -1.95 13.18
N GLY A 49 -1.80 -2.06 12.39
CA GLY A 49 -0.75 -3.06 12.55
C GLY A 49 -1.21 -4.48 12.21
N SER A 50 -2.23 -4.62 11.38
CA SER A 50 -2.77 -5.90 10.93
C SER A 50 -1.79 -6.66 10.03
N GLY A 51 -0.81 -5.97 9.44
CA GLY A 51 0.07 -6.54 8.43
C GLY A 51 -0.62 -6.69 7.07
N THR A 52 -1.75 -6.02 6.89
CA THR A 52 -2.51 -5.94 5.66
C THR A 52 -3.06 -4.53 5.49
N VAL A 53 -3.33 -4.12 4.25
CA VAL A 53 -3.97 -2.85 3.93
C VAL A 53 -5.31 -3.15 3.30
N ASP A 54 -6.38 -2.78 3.98
CA ASP A 54 -7.74 -2.93 3.46
C ASP A 54 -8.20 -1.71 2.63
N PHE A 55 -9.43 -1.77 2.14
CA PHE A 55 -9.95 -0.72 1.26
C PHE A 55 -10.11 0.63 1.99
N ASP A 56 -10.47 0.63 3.27
CA ASP A 56 -10.65 1.85 4.05
C ASP A 56 -9.28 2.50 4.31
N GLU A 57 -8.28 1.73 4.74
CA GLU A 57 -6.90 2.20 4.94
C GLU A 57 -6.28 2.73 3.63
N PHE A 58 -6.53 2.05 2.51
CA PHE A 58 -6.09 2.52 1.20
C PHE A 58 -6.76 3.85 0.78
N MET A 59 -8.04 4.01 1.10
CA MET A 59 -8.77 5.25 0.83
C MET A 59 -8.28 6.40 1.71
N GLU A 60 -7.94 6.14 2.97
CA GLU A 60 -7.30 7.13 3.86
C GLU A 60 -5.94 7.58 3.30
N MET A 61 -5.10 6.63 2.86
CA MET A 61 -3.82 6.94 2.20
C MET A 61 -4.00 7.81 0.94
N MET A 62 -5.01 7.53 0.12
CA MET A 62 -5.29 8.30 -1.10
C MET A 62 -5.97 9.65 -0.83
N SER A 63 -6.70 9.78 0.27
CA SER A 63 -7.40 11.00 0.66
C SER A 63 -6.46 12.01 1.34
N GLY A 64 -5.39 11.55 1.98
CA GLY A 64 -4.31 12.40 2.49
C GLY A 64 -4.78 13.52 3.44
N GLU A 65 -5.73 13.21 4.32
CA GLU A 65 -6.12 14.10 5.44
C GLU A 65 -5.40 13.73 6.74
#